data_AF-A0A1D2REA8-F1
#
_entry.id   AF-A0A1D2REA8-F1
#
_cell.length_a   1.000
_cell.length_b   1.000
_cell.length_c   1.000
_cell.angle_alpha   90.00
_cell.angle_beta   90.00
_cell.angle_gamma   90.00
#
_symmetry.space_group_name_H-M   'P 1'
#
loop_
_entity.id
_entity.type
_entity.pdbx_description
1 polymer ?
#
loop_
_entity_poly.entity_id
_entity_poly.type
_entity_poly.pdbx_seq_one_letter_code
_entity_poly.pdbx_strand_id
1 'polypeptide(L)'
;MKNFQINLSNVTLSSYLNNKNKQKMKNLRMVLGILLLFGALLMSGCIGPGCTDECTESKCEGSVYYECVNHADGCNDLVNRGEVEGECDYALPVCNEYDTKCIGTTYFECSKNQWQNMGKVEGECDYSKCKKPYINVGDDCCLDENDNGRCDKDEVKCGDGRCDSGETQDTCCKDCGCPSDYYCKDDKCEKIEPKITLELKGRTASGKVSGMDPSEYDNYWVVVYVETDILYVQPVIKPSSARYIEIKSNGYWSVSGLHIGYGGKVRAFLIGRGFTAPGTLPIGKKPSGVVAETMKSTR
;
A
#
# COMPACT_ATOMS: atom_id res chain seq x y z
N MET A 1 -31.49 14.84 -44.99
CA MET A 1 -30.02 15.00 -44.98
C MET A 1 -29.69 16.39 -44.45
N LYS A 2 -29.24 16.50 -43.20
CA LYS A 2 -28.68 17.73 -42.63
C LYS A 2 -27.36 17.36 -41.98
N ASN A 3 -26.28 17.92 -42.51
CA ASN A 3 -24.91 17.74 -42.02
C ASN A 3 -24.74 18.46 -40.69
N PHE A 4 -24.20 17.76 -39.70
CA PHE A 4 -23.75 18.32 -38.43
C PHE A 4 -22.21 18.35 -38.49
N GLN A 5 -21.62 19.53 -38.65
CA GLN A 5 -20.18 19.72 -38.49
C GLN A 5 -19.90 20.05 -37.01
N ILE A 6 -19.05 19.24 -36.37
CA ILE A 6 -18.47 19.54 -35.06
C ILE A 6 -17.09 20.14 -35.32
N ASN A 7 -16.87 21.35 -34.83
CA ASN A 7 -15.61 22.07 -34.88
C ASN A 7 -14.85 21.77 -33.57
N LEU A 8 -13.66 21.18 -33.66
CA LEU A 8 -12.77 20.93 -32.53
C LEU A 8 -11.54 21.80 -32.70
N SER A 9 -11.44 22.85 -31.89
CA SER A 9 -10.22 23.64 -31.73
C SER A 9 -9.76 23.62 -30.27
N ASN A 10 -8.60 22.98 -30.08
CA ASN A 10 -7.54 23.27 -29.11
C ASN A 10 -7.92 23.49 -27.64
N VAL A 11 -7.91 22.40 -26.87
CA VAL A 11 -7.70 22.44 -25.42
C VAL A 11 -6.22 22.17 -25.15
N THR A 12 -5.46 23.20 -24.81
CA THR A 12 -4.07 23.10 -24.34
C THR A 12 -4.05 22.69 -22.87
N LEU A 13 -3.52 21.49 -22.59
CA LEU A 13 -3.06 21.10 -21.25
C LEU A 13 -1.80 21.89 -20.90
N SER A 14 -1.95 23.01 -20.19
CA SER A 14 -0.84 23.63 -19.48
C SER A 14 -1.35 24.54 -18.36
N SER A 15 -1.57 23.98 -17.18
CA SER A 15 -1.63 24.73 -15.91
C SER A 15 -1.91 23.80 -14.73
N TYR A 16 -0.98 22.89 -14.40
CA TYR A 16 -1.04 22.21 -13.10
C TYR A 16 0.33 21.79 -12.54
N LEU A 17 1.36 22.62 -12.71
CA LEU A 17 2.64 22.47 -12.01
C LEU A 17 3.27 23.83 -11.75
N ASN A 18 2.84 24.53 -10.69
CA ASN A 18 3.71 25.49 -9.99
C ASN A 18 3.07 26.03 -8.72
N ASN A 19 3.58 25.62 -7.54
CA ASN A 19 3.74 26.58 -6.43
C ASN A 19 4.51 26.08 -5.20
N LYS A 20 4.85 24.79 -5.05
CA LYS A 20 5.45 24.31 -3.78
C LYS A 20 6.97 24.47 -3.63
N ASN A 21 7.73 24.77 -4.69
CA ASN A 21 9.21 24.74 -4.62
C ASN A 21 9.92 26.10 -4.61
N LYS A 22 9.21 27.24 -4.63
CA LYS A 22 9.86 28.56 -4.67
C LYS A 22 10.20 29.17 -3.30
N GLN A 23 9.70 28.58 -2.21
CA GLN A 23 9.91 29.11 -0.85
C GLN A 23 11.16 28.54 -0.15
N LYS A 24 11.68 27.39 -0.60
CA LYS A 24 12.80 26.69 0.07
C LYS A 24 14.20 27.23 -0.28
N MET A 25 14.34 28.06 -1.32
CA MET A 25 15.65 28.59 -1.76
C MET A 25 16.01 30.00 -1.26
N LYS A 26 15.13 30.68 -0.50
CA LYS A 26 15.46 31.99 0.08
C LYS A 26 16.14 31.93 1.46
N ASN A 27 15.97 30.83 2.20
CA ASN A 27 16.56 30.70 3.55
C ASN A 27 18.01 30.21 3.55
N LEU A 28 18.53 29.65 2.46
CA LEU A 28 19.92 29.14 2.42
C LEU A 28 20.97 30.24 2.16
N ARG A 29 20.57 31.40 1.60
CA ARG A 29 21.49 32.53 1.36
C ARG A 29 21.69 33.45 2.56
N MET A 30 20.87 33.34 3.60
CA MET A 30 20.99 34.19 4.80
C MET A 30 21.91 33.57 5.86
N VAL A 31 22.10 32.25 5.85
CA VAL A 31 22.94 31.54 6.83
C VAL A 31 24.43 31.55 6.42
N LEU A 32 24.74 31.63 5.12
CA LEU A 32 26.13 31.66 4.64
C LEU A 32 26.83 33.02 4.77
N GLY A 33 26.08 34.11 5.04
CA GLY A 33 26.64 35.46 5.18
C GLY A 33 27.12 35.81 6.60
N ILE A 34 26.71 35.03 7.61
CA ILE A 34 27.03 35.31 9.03
C ILE A 34 28.31 34.59 9.48
N LEU A 35 28.78 33.59 8.73
CA LEU A 35 29.97 32.80 9.07
C LEU A 35 31.31 33.41 8.63
N LEU A 36 31.31 34.55 7.92
CA LEU A 36 32.55 35.19 7.43
C LEU A 36 32.95 36.47 8.17
N LEU A 37 32.27 36.84 9.25
CA LEU A 37 32.53 38.09 10.00
C LEU A 37 33.09 37.91 11.42
N PHE A 38 33.35 36.69 11.87
CA PHE A 38 33.99 36.39 13.18
C PHE A 38 35.35 35.69 13.05
N GLY A 39 36.02 35.83 11.90
CA GLY A 39 37.31 35.18 11.62
C GLY A 39 38.54 36.06 11.84
N ALA A 40 38.52 37.04 12.73
CA ALA A 40 39.67 37.92 12.94
C ALA A 40 39.67 38.61 14.31
N LEU A 41 39.87 37.87 15.41
CA LEU A 41 40.42 38.44 16.65
C LEU A 41 40.83 37.32 17.61
N LEU A 42 41.98 37.51 18.25
CA LEU A 42 42.56 36.71 19.36
C LEU A 42 43.53 35.58 18.97
N MET A 43 44.69 35.96 18.42
CA MET A 43 45.94 35.23 18.66
C MET A 43 46.70 35.95 19.80
N SER A 44 46.21 35.80 21.03
CA SER A 44 46.98 36.14 22.24
C SER A 44 47.63 34.86 22.75
N GLY A 45 48.95 34.78 22.67
CA GLY A 45 49.73 33.62 23.12
C GLY A 45 49.51 33.34 24.60
N CYS A 46 48.78 32.26 24.88
CA CYS A 46 48.76 31.62 26.19
C CYS A 46 49.99 30.71 26.27
N ILE A 47 50.96 31.09 27.11
CA ILE A 47 51.96 30.16 27.63
C ILE A 47 51.19 29.29 28.62
N GLY A 48 50.64 28.17 28.12
CA GLY A 48 49.91 27.21 28.93
C GLY A 48 50.85 26.50 29.92
N PRO A 49 50.35 26.11 31.11
CA PRO A 49 51.09 25.27 32.04
C PRO A 49 51.53 23.99 31.33
N GLY A 50 52.76 23.54 31.61
CA GLY A 50 53.35 22.37 30.97
C GLY A 50 52.44 21.15 31.12
N CYS A 51 52.24 20.45 30.00
CA CYS A 51 51.53 19.19 29.89
C CYS A 51 52.06 18.16 30.89
N THR A 52 51.19 17.50 31.65
CA THR A 52 51.58 16.50 32.64
C THR A 52 51.31 15.05 32.21
N ASP A 53 50.79 14.81 30.98
CA ASP A 53 50.42 13.49 30.43
C ASP A 53 49.94 12.53 31.54
N GLU A 54 48.74 12.81 32.07
CA GLU A 54 48.25 12.16 33.28
C GLU A 54 47.77 10.72 33.04
N CYS A 55 47.63 10.30 31.78
CA CYS A 55 47.23 8.95 31.46
C CYS A 55 47.88 8.38 30.19
N THR A 56 48.07 7.06 30.23
CA THR A 56 48.44 6.24 29.06
C THR A 56 47.32 5.29 28.66
N GLU A 57 46.37 5.03 29.55
CA GLU A 57 45.22 4.17 29.33
C GLU A 57 44.01 4.69 30.09
N SER A 58 42.81 4.40 29.57
CA SER A 58 41.55 4.62 30.27
C SER A 58 41.51 3.77 31.53
N LYS A 59 40.92 4.28 32.62
CA LYS A 59 40.82 3.55 33.88
C LYS A 59 39.43 3.69 34.49
N CYS A 60 39.14 2.80 35.43
CA CYS A 60 37.99 2.97 36.31
C CYS A 60 38.42 3.17 37.75
N GLU A 61 37.65 4.01 38.43
CA GLU A 61 37.75 4.16 39.88
C GLU A 61 36.35 3.92 40.46
N GLY A 62 36.12 2.71 40.97
CA GLY A 62 34.81 2.26 41.40
C GLY A 62 33.86 2.06 40.21
N SER A 63 32.70 2.72 40.24
CA SER A 63 31.71 2.73 39.16
C SER A 63 31.93 3.85 38.14
N VAL A 64 32.99 4.67 38.27
CA VAL A 64 33.23 5.82 37.39
C VAL A 64 34.26 5.47 36.33
N TYR A 65 33.89 5.59 35.05
CA TYR A 65 34.79 5.37 33.91
C TYR A 65 35.48 6.67 33.50
N TYR A 66 36.81 6.62 33.39
CA TYR A 66 37.64 7.69 32.88
C TYR A 66 38.29 7.24 31.57
N GLU A 67 38.02 7.99 30.50
CA GLU A 67 38.65 7.75 29.21
C GLU A 67 39.90 8.62 29.08
N CYS A 68 41.01 8.03 28.64
CA CYS A 68 42.22 8.77 28.31
C CYS A 68 42.09 9.37 26.91
N VAL A 69 42.00 10.69 26.79
CA VAL A 69 41.75 11.38 25.52
C VAL A 69 42.93 12.28 25.18
N ASN A 70 43.43 12.18 23.94
CA ASN A 70 44.43 13.12 23.43
C ASN A 70 43.75 14.43 23.00
N HIS A 71 44.08 15.52 23.67
CA HIS A 71 43.56 16.85 23.39
C HIS A 71 44.39 17.55 22.31
N ALA A 72 43.86 18.65 21.76
CA ALA A 72 44.52 19.38 20.66
C ALA A 72 45.85 20.06 21.07
N ASP A 73 46.11 20.15 22.37
CA ASP A 73 47.38 20.57 22.96
C ASP A 73 48.45 19.45 22.95
N GLY A 74 48.08 18.24 22.52
CA GLY A 74 48.92 17.06 22.43
C GLY A 74 48.97 16.24 23.73
N CYS A 75 48.22 16.64 24.76
CA CYS A 75 48.23 16.01 26.08
C CYS A 75 47.19 14.90 26.19
N ASN A 76 47.52 13.86 26.94
CA ASN A 76 46.57 12.83 27.33
C ASN A 76 46.01 13.12 28.74
N ASP A 77 44.71 13.45 28.79
CA ASP A 77 44.00 13.72 30.05
C ASP A 77 42.88 12.68 30.30
N LEU A 78 42.59 12.43 31.57
CA LEU A 78 41.48 11.58 31.99
C LEU A 78 40.18 12.36 31.98
N VAL A 79 39.30 12.03 31.04
CA VAL A 79 37.96 12.62 30.95
C VAL A 79 36.97 11.68 31.61
N ASN A 80 36.32 12.14 32.69
CA ASN A 80 35.24 11.41 33.33
C ASN A 80 34.05 11.27 32.34
N ARG A 81 33.66 10.02 32.04
CA ARG A 81 32.56 9.69 31.13
C ARG A 81 31.25 9.33 31.86
N GLY A 82 31.28 9.29 33.19
CA GLY A 82 30.13 9.05 34.06
C GLY A 82 30.20 7.71 34.79
N GLU A 83 29.13 7.44 35.55
CA GLU A 83 28.94 6.16 36.23
C GLU A 83 28.47 5.08 35.24
N VAL A 84 29.03 3.89 35.35
CA VAL A 84 28.59 2.66 34.68
C VAL A 84 27.93 1.73 35.70
N GLU A 85 26.93 0.95 35.28
CA GLU A 85 26.35 -0.08 36.14
C GLU A 85 27.31 -1.27 36.25
N GLY A 86 27.85 -1.50 37.45
CA GLY A 86 28.76 -2.60 37.79
C GLY A 86 30.22 -2.18 38.00
N GLU A 87 31.07 -3.12 38.44
CA GLU A 87 32.52 -2.94 38.41
C GLU A 87 33.01 -3.04 36.96
N CYS A 88 33.94 -2.17 36.54
CA CYS A 88 34.39 -2.03 35.15
C CYS A 88 35.14 -3.23 34.53
N ASP A 89 35.07 -4.43 35.11
CA ASP A 89 35.75 -5.63 34.61
C ASP A 89 35.01 -6.30 33.41
N TYR A 90 34.08 -5.60 32.77
CA TYR A 90 33.39 -6.14 31.59
C TYR A 90 34.28 -6.00 30.34
N ALA A 91 35.13 -7.01 30.10
CA ALA A 91 35.67 -7.24 28.77
C ALA A 91 34.47 -7.36 27.80
N LEU A 92 34.31 -6.38 26.90
CA LEU A 92 33.28 -6.47 25.88
C LEU A 92 33.58 -7.68 25.00
N PRO A 93 32.58 -8.55 24.74
CA PRO A 93 32.78 -9.67 23.84
C PRO A 93 33.18 -9.15 22.45
N VAL A 94 33.97 -9.95 21.74
CA VAL A 94 34.30 -9.72 20.33
C VAL A 94 33.00 -9.54 19.54
N CYS A 95 32.98 -8.53 18.66
CA CYS A 95 31.81 -8.22 17.83
C CYS A 95 32.11 -8.47 16.35
N ASN A 96 31.07 -8.82 15.60
CA ASN A 96 31.07 -8.89 14.14
C ASN A 96 30.56 -7.58 13.55
N GLU A 97 30.98 -7.27 12.32
CA GLU A 97 30.50 -6.08 11.61
C GLU A 97 28.96 -6.02 11.60
N TYR A 98 28.41 -4.85 11.97
CA TYR A 98 26.98 -4.57 12.15
C TYR A 98 26.32 -5.13 13.41
N ASP A 99 27.05 -5.82 14.29
CA ASP A 99 26.53 -6.11 15.63
C ASP A 99 26.21 -4.79 16.35
N THR A 100 25.12 -4.78 17.10
CA THR A 100 24.73 -3.62 17.90
C THR A 100 24.55 -4.05 19.35
N LYS A 101 25.00 -3.21 20.29
CA LYS A 101 24.90 -3.50 21.73
C LYS A 101 24.61 -2.22 22.49
N CYS A 102 23.90 -2.34 23.61
CA CYS A 102 23.64 -1.26 24.53
C CYS A 102 24.10 -1.64 25.91
N ILE A 103 24.64 -0.64 26.60
CA ILE A 103 25.07 -0.74 27.98
C ILE A 103 24.49 0.49 28.68
N GLY A 104 23.49 0.26 29.54
CA GLY A 104 22.62 1.32 30.05
C GLY A 104 21.92 2.07 28.91
N THR A 105 22.10 3.39 28.83
CA THR A 105 21.53 4.26 27.79
C THR A 105 22.47 4.50 26.61
N THR A 106 23.63 3.85 26.55
CA THR A 106 24.65 4.12 25.53
C THR A 106 24.58 3.04 24.44
N TYR A 107 24.41 3.48 23.20
CA TYR A 107 24.34 2.63 22.02
C TYR A 107 25.74 2.43 21.42
N PHE A 108 26.08 1.18 21.09
CA PHE A 108 27.32 0.78 20.46
C PHE A 108 27.01 0.04 19.15
N GLU A 109 27.79 0.34 18.11
CA GLU A 109 27.73 -0.33 16.81
C GLU A 109 29.11 -0.87 16.46
N CYS A 110 29.17 -2.13 16.03
CA CYS A 110 30.44 -2.74 15.68
C CYS A 110 30.85 -2.35 14.26
N SER A 111 31.99 -1.68 14.14
CA SER A 111 32.61 -1.37 12.85
C SER A 111 34.04 -1.90 12.85
N LYS A 112 34.41 -2.66 11.81
CA LYS A 112 35.73 -3.29 11.68
C LYS A 112 36.11 -4.15 12.90
N ASN A 113 35.15 -4.93 13.42
CA ASN A 113 35.30 -5.78 14.61
C ASN A 113 35.67 -5.01 15.89
N GLN A 114 35.31 -3.73 15.98
CA GLN A 114 35.49 -2.89 17.16
C GLN A 114 34.19 -2.14 17.48
N TRP A 115 33.77 -2.18 18.75
CA TRP A 115 32.63 -1.43 19.24
C TRP A 115 32.89 0.08 19.13
N GLN A 116 32.05 0.78 18.37
CA GLN A 116 32.01 2.23 18.27
C GLN A 116 30.90 2.75 19.17
N ASN A 117 31.21 3.69 20.06
CA ASN A 117 30.18 4.38 20.84
C ASN A 117 29.46 5.37 19.94
N MET A 118 28.15 5.18 19.79
CA MET A 118 27.29 5.97 18.93
C MET A 118 26.47 7.01 19.72
N GLY A 119 26.69 7.13 21.02
CA GLY A 119 26.09 8.11 21.91
C GLY A 119 24.98 7.56 22.81
N LYS A 120 24.40 8.46 23.61
CA LYS A 120 23.25 8.14 24.47
C LYS A 120 21.95 8.16 23.67
N VAL A 121 21.09 7.18 23.90
CA VAL A 121 19.71 7.14 23.40
C VAL A 121 18.75 7.47 24.54
N GLU A 122 17.66 8.19 24.26
CA GLU A 122 16.60 8.43 25.24
C GLU A 122 15.79 7.13 25.44
N GLY A 123 16.00 6.47 26.58
CA GLY A 123 15.31 5.24 26.98
C GLY A 123 16.23 4.03 27.17
N GLU A 124 15.71 2.95 27.74
CA GLU A 124 16.35 1.63 27.61
C GLU A 124 16.35 1.27 26.12
N CYS A 125 17.46 0.70 25.63
CA CYS A 125 17.53 0.26 24.24
C CYS A 125 16.48 -0.82 23.99
N ASP A 126 15.34 -0.40 23.47
CA ASP A 126 14.24 -1.26 23.12
C ASP A 126 14.59 -1.98 21.81
N TYR A 127 15.39 -3.04 21.93
CA TYR A 127 15.70 -4.00 20.86
C TYR A 127 14.45 -4.62 20.25
N SER A 128 13.28 -4.42 20.84
CA SER A 128 12.01 -4.88 20.26
C SER A 128 11.58 -4.09 19.01
N LYS A 129 12.40 -3.18 18.47
CA LYS A 129 12.07 -2.44 17.25
C LYS A 129 13.24 -2.37 16.27
N CYS A 130 13.23 -3.28 15.29
CA CYS A 130 14.02 -3.12 14.07
C CYS A 130 13.83 -1.73 13.45
N LYS A 131 14.94 -1.13 12.99
CA LYS A 131 14.91 0.15 12.29
C LYS A 131 14.36 -0.08 10.88
N LYS A 132 13.34 0.67 10.46
CA LYS A 132 12.85 0.64 9.07
C LYS A 132 14.01 0.79 8.07
N PRO A 133 14.04 0.00 6.98
CA PRO A 133 12.98 -0.88 6.47
C PRO A 133 12.95 -2.30 7.07
N TYR A 134 13.60 -2.55 8.21
CA TYR A 134 13.60 -3.88 8.82
C TYR A 134 12.40 -4.06 9.77
N ILE A 135 11.84 -5.27 9.82
CA ILE A 135 10.78 -5.72 10.75
C ILE A 135 11.30 -6.82 11.68
N ASN A 136 10.70 -6.98 12.87
CA ASN A 136 11.05 -8.10 13.75
C ASN A 136 10.40 -9.39 13.25
N VAL A 137 11.19 -10.45 13.14
CA VAL A 137 10.71 -11.81 12.89
C VAL A 137 11.35 -12.73 13.92
N GLY A 138 10.63 -13.04 15.00
CA GLY A 138 11.21 -13.71 16.17
C GLY A 138 12.16 -12.77 16.91
N ASP A 139 13.39 -13.22 17.14
CA ASP A 139 14.45 -12.47 17.81
C ASP A 139 15.37 -11.71 16.82
N ASP A 140 15.13 -11.84 15.50
CA ASP A 140 15.96 -11.25 14.44
C ASP A 140 15.24 -10.12 13.69
N CYS A 141 16.03 -9.22 13.10
CA CYS A 141 15.56 -8.22 12.14
C CYS A 141 15.63 -8.74 10.71
N CYS A 142 14.54 -8.63 9.96
CA CYS A 142 14.49 -8.94 8.54
C CYS A 142 14.15 -7.72 7.69
N LEU A 143 14.78 -7.60 6.52
CA LEU A 143 14.46 -6.57 5.54
C LEU A 143 13.01 -6.74 5.03
N ASP A 144 12.26 -5.64 5.02
CA ASP A 144 10.92 -5.50 4.44
C ASP A 144 10.96 -4.26 3.52
N GLU A 145 11.57 -4.42 2.34
CA GLU A 145 11.82 -3.33 1.41
C GLU A 145 10.52 -2.68 0.89
N ASN A 146 9.43 -3.44 0.87
CA ASN A 146 8.13 -3.01 0.37
C ASN A 146 7.13 -2.58 1.48
N ASP A 147 7.55 -2.57 2.76
CA ASP A 147 6.79 -2.18 3.96
C ASP A 147 5.44 -2.93 4.09
N ASN A 148 5.39 -4.20 3.67
CA ASN A 148 4.17 -5.01 3.72
C ASN A 148 4.02 -5.82 5.03
N GLY A 149 4.99 -5.71 5.94
CA GLY A 149 5.03 -6.43 7.21
C GLY A 149 5.51 -7.88 7.09
N ARG A 150 6.16 -8.25 5.99
CA ARG A 150 6.78 -9.55 5.77
C ARG A 150 8.24 -9.38 5.39
N CYS A 151 8.98 -10.44 5.65
CA CYS A 151 10.40 -10.51 5.47
C CYS A 151 10.71 -10.85 4.00
N ASP A 152 11.50 -10.02 3.31
CA ASP A 152 11.77 -10.15 1.86
C ASP A 152 12.38 -11.50 1.48
N LYS A 153 13.18 -12.13 2.38
CA LYS A 153 13.73 -13.47 2.14
C LYS A 153 12.67 -14.58 2.19
N ASP A 154 11.55 -14.32 2.88
CA ASP A 154 10.43 -15.24 3.02
C ASP A 154 9.32 -14.90 2.01
N GLU A 155 9.50 -13.84 1.20
CA GLU A 155 8.60 -13.52 0.12
C GLU A 155 8.74 -14.51 -1.03
N VAL A 156 7.62 -15.12 -1.37
CA VAL A 156 7.48 -15.97 -2.54
C VAL A 156 7.52 -15.07 -3.78
N LYS A 157 8.48 -15.31 -4.67
CA LYS A 157 8.65 -14.51 -5.89
C LYS A 157 7.74 -15.02 -7.00
N CYS A 158 6.68 -14.27 -7.27
CA CYS A 158 5.74 -14.57 -8.34
C CYS A 158 6.13 -13.95 -9.69
N GLY A 159 5.77 -14.62 -10.79
CA GLY A 159 5.75 -14.11 -12.15
C GLY A 159 6.68 -14.81 -13.14
N ASP A 160 7.18 -16.00 -12.84
CA ASP A 160 8.02 -16.79 -13.76
C ASP A 160 7.18 -17.74 -14.67
N GLY A 161 5.87 -17.83 -14.42
CA GLY A 161 4.92 -18.65 -15.15
C GLY A 161 4.87 -20.12 -14.69
N ARG A 162 5.50 -20.48 -13.57
CA ARG A 162 5.52 -21.84 -13.02
C ARG A 162 5.16 -21.84 -11.54
N CYS A 163 4.25 -22.73 -11.14
CA CYS A 163 3.90 -22.91 -9.74
C CYS A 163 4.98 -23.74 -9.02
N ASP A 164 5.99 -23.08 -8.45
CA ASP A 164 7.15 -23.71 -7.80
C ASP A 164 6.87 -24.15 -6.34
N SER A 165 7.81 -24.89 -5.75
CA SER A 165 7.68 -25.36 -4.36
C SER A 165 7.69 -24.20 -3.36
N GLY A 166 6.57 -23.97 -2.68
CA GLY A 166 6.37 -22.85 -1.76
C GLY A 166 5.37 -21.82 -2.30
N GLU A 167 5.04 -21.91 -3.59
CA GLU A 167 3.97 -21.15 -4.20
C GLU A 167 2.62 -21.85 -3.99
N THR A 168 1.61 -21.05 -3.69
CA THR A 168 0.24 -21.53 -3.54
C THR A 168 -0.69 -20.60 -4.31
N GLN A 169 -1.92 -21.02 -4.56
CA GLN A 169 -2.93 -20.15 -5.17
C GLN A 169 -3.17 -18.87 -4.34
N ASP A 170 -2.99 -18.91 -3.01
CA ASP A 170 -3.19 -17.77 -2.13
C ASP A 170 -2.01 -16.80 -2.08
N THR A 171 -0.80 -17.30 -2.34
CA THR A 171 0.44 -16.51 -2.28
C THR A 171 0.97 -16.09 -3.65
N CYS A 172 0.60 -16.82 -4.71
CA CYS A 172 1.21 -16.70 -6.02
C CYS A 172 0.25 -17.08 -7.16
N CYS A 173 -0.92 -16.44 -7.16
CA CYS A 173 -1.95 -16.77 -8.14
C CYS A 173 -1.58 -16.48 -9.60
N LYS A 174 -0.54 -15.67 -9.86
CA LYS A 174 -0.08 -15.39 -11.23
C LYS A 174 0.51 -16.64 -11.88
N ASP A 175 1.19 -17.46 -11.10
CA ASP A 175 1.88 -18.66 -11.57
C ASP A 175 1.08 -19.94 -11.28
N CYS A 176 0.44 -20.01 -10.11
CA CYS A 176 -0.36 -21.16 -9.68
C CYS A 176 -1.82 -21.12 -10.16
N GLY A 177 -2.28 -19.98 -10.69
CA GLY A 177 -3.68 -19.75 -11.04
C GLY A 177 -4.59 -19.58 -9.81
N CYS A 178 -5.84 -19.22 -10.06
CA CYS A 178 -6.89 -19.17 -9.06
C CYS A 178 -7.93 -20.28 -9.28
N PRO A 179 -8.70 -20.64 -8.23
CA PRO A 179 -9.92 -21.42 -8.40
C PRO A 179 -10.88 -20.79 -9.43
N SER A 180 -11.81 -21.58 -9.97
CA SER A 180 -12.67 -21.17 -11.11
C SER A 180 -13.54 -19.93 -10.84
N ASP A 181 -13.87 -19.62 -9.58
CA ASP A 181 -14.66 -18.46 -9.17
C ASP A 181 -13.82 -17.28 -8.66
N TYR A 182 -12.50 -17.30 -8.89
CA TYR A 182 -11.54 -16.29 -8.46
C TYR A 182 -10.67 -15.81 -9.62
N TYR A 183 -10.19 -14.57 -9.53
CA TYR A 183 -9.22 -13.99 -10.46
C TYR A 183 -8.01 -13.49 -9.69
N CYS A 184 -6.84 -13.57 -10.32
CA CYS A 184 -5.60 -13.13 -9.70
C CYS A 184 -5.47 -11.60 -9.77
N LYS A 185 -5.33 -10.95 -8.62
CA LYS A 185 -5.06 -9.51 -8.48
C LYS A 185 -4.08 -9.28 -7.34
N ASP A 186 -2.97 -8.61 -7.66
CA ASP A 186 -1.88 -8.33 -6.71
C ASP A 186 -1.39 -9.60 -5.98
N ASP A 187 -1.19 -10.69 -6.75
CA ASP A 187 -0.76 -12.01 -6.28
C ASP A 187 -1.71 -12.70 -5.28
N LYS A 188 -2.95 -12.19 -5.18
CA LYS A 188 -4.02 -12.77 -4.39
C LYS A 188 -5.21 -13.15 -5.25
N CYS A 189 -5.85 -14.27 -4.93
CA CYS A 189 -7.11 -14.64 -5.53
C CYS A 189 -8.24 -13.80 -4.93
N GLU A 190 -8.83 -12.93 -5.76
CA GLU A 190 -10.04 -12.19 -5.44
C GLU A 190 -11.25 -12.87 -6.05
N LYS A 191 -12.37 -12.95 -5.31
CA LYS A 191 -13.59 -13.58 -5.80
C LYS A 191 -14.13 -12.80 -7.00
N ILE A 192 -14.45 -13.48 -8.08
CA ILE A 192 -15.08 -12.86 -9.23
C ILE A 192 -16.55 -12.60 -8.89
N GLU A 193 -16.92 -11.32 -8.78
CA GLU A 193 -18.31 -10.94 -8.59
C GLU A 193 -19.03 -10.82 -9.94
N PRO A 194 -20.18 -11.52 -10.13
CA PRO A 194 -21.06 -11.32 -11.27
C PRO A 194 -21.42 -9.86 -11.48
N LYS A 195 -21.28 -9.39 -12.71
CA LYS A 195 -21.66 -8.05 -13.14
C LYS A 195 -22.57 -8.13 -14.35
N ILE A 196 -23.55 -7.25 -14.40
CA ILE A 196 -24.47 -7.10 -15.53
C ILE A 196 -24.51 -5.64 -15.97
N THR A 197 -24.39 -5.41 -17.28
CA THR A 197 -24.54 -4.07 -17.88
C THR A 197 -25.91 -3.92 -18.53
N LEU A 198 -26.36 -2.68 -18.73
CA LEU A 198 -27.64 -2.35 -19.36
C LEU A 198 -27.48 -1.12 -20.26
N GLU A 199 -27.86 -1.32 -21.52
CA GLU A 199 -27.98 -0.32 -22.57
C GLU A 199 -29.42 -0.26 -23.06
N LEU A 200 -29.90 0.96 -23.35
CA LEU A 200 -31.24 1.19 -23.88
C LEU A 200 -31.13 1.81 -25.29
N LYS A 201 -31.79 1.20 -26.27
CA LYS A 201 -31.86 1.69 -27.66
C LYS A 201 -33.28 1.56 -28.19
N GLY A 202 -34.03 2.66 -28.20
CA GLY A 202 -35.46 2.63 -28.54
C GLY A 202 -36.20 1.69 -27.58
N ARG A 203 -36.99 0.75 -28.11
CA ARG A 203 -37.75 -0.25 -27.32
C ARG A 203 -36.96 -1.51 -26.96
N THR A 204 -35.63 -1.43 -27.01
CA THR A 204 -34.74 -2.56 -26.76
C THR A 204 -33.87 -2.27 -25.54
N ALA A 205 -33.82 -3.22 -24.59
CA ALA A 205 -32.78 -3.30 -23.57
C ALA A 205 -31.81 -4.41 -23.93
N SER A 206 -30.52 -4.14 -23.80
CA SER A 206 -29.48 -5.12 -24.02
C SER A 206 -28.34 -4.91 -23.03
N GLY A 207 -27.46 -5.88 -22.91
CA GLY A 207 -26.30 -5.75 -22.06
C GLY A 207 -25.38 -6.94 -22.15
N LYS A 208 -24.42 -6.99 -21.22
CA LYS A 208 -23.44 -8.04 -21.09
C LYS A 208 -23.35 -8.49 -19.64
N VAL A 209 -23.32 -9.80 -19.43
CA VAL A 209 -22.92 -10.43 -18.17
C VAL A 209 -21.41 -10.66 -18.22
N SER A 210 -20.74 -10.39 -17.10
CA SER A 210 -19.31 -10.55 -16.93
C SER A 210 -19.02 -10.96 -15.49
N GLY A 211 -17.80 -11.39 -15.20
CA GLY A 211 -17.44 -11.79 -13.86
C GLY A 211 -18.02 -13.16 -13.46
N MET A 212 -18.07 -14.09 -14.42
CA MET A 212 -18.33 -15.52 -14.24
C MET A 212 -17.85 -16.26 -15.48
N ASP A 213 -17.65 -17.58 -15.39
CA ASP A 213 -17.23 -18.38 -16.52
C ASP A 213 -18.37 -18.52 -17.54
N PRO A 214 -18.12 -18.46 -18.87
CA PRO A 214 -19.18 -18.61 -19.87
C PRO A 214 -19.96 -19.93 -19.80
N SER A 215 -19.35 -21.01 -19.30
CA SER A 215 -20.04 -22.29 -19.07
C SER A 215 -21.09 -22.20 -17.96
N GLU A 216 -20.99 -21.21 -17.07
CA GLU A 216 -21.95 -20.98 -16.00
C GLU A 216 -23.17 -20.17 -16.44
N TYR A 217 -23.16 -19.53 -17.62
CA TYR A 217 -24.28 -18.69 -18.07
C TYR A 217 -25.61 -19.45 -18.13
N ASP A 218 -25.58 -20.75 -18.42
CA ASP A 218 -26.76 -21.60 -18.39
C ASP A 218 -27.36 -21.77 -16.99
N ASN A 219 -26.65 -21.42 -15.92
CA ASN A 219 -27.18 -21.44 -14.56
C ASN A 219 -27.88 -20.13 -14.17
N TYR A 220 -28.01 -19.17 -15.10
CA TYR A 220 -28.60 -17.87 -14.81
C TYR A 220 -29.58 -17.41 -15.90
N TRP A 221 -30.43 -16.47 -15.51
CA TRP A 221 -31.33 -15.75 -16.40
C TRP A 221 -31.24 -14.25 -16.16
N VAL A 222 -31.48 -13.46 -17.20
CA VAL A 222 -31.69 -12.01 -17.05
C VAL A 222 -33.19 -11.73 -16.99
N VAL A 223 -33.60 -10.93 -16.02
CA VAL A 223 -34.97 -10.42 -15.92
C VAL A 223 -34.95 -8.91 -15.97
N VAL A 224 -35.76 -8.35 -16.86
CA VAL A 224 -35.88 -6.90 -17.03
C VAL A 224 -37.21 -6.43 -16.46
N TYR A 225 -37.18 -5.34 -15.73
CA TYR A 225 -38.37 -4.63 -15.26
C TYR A 225 -38.34 -3.17 -15.72
N VAL A 226 -39.52 -2.65 -16.04
CA VAL A 226 -39.75 -1.23 -16.27
C VAL A 226 -40.40 -0.64 -15.01
N GLU A 227 -39.79 0.39 -14.43
CA GLU A 227 -40.34 1.16 -13.32
C GLU A 227 -41.57 1.95 -13.79
N THR A 228 -42.69 1.77 -13.10
CA THR A 228 -43.87 2.65 -13.18
C THR A 228 -43.98 3.45 -11.89
N ASP A 229 -45.01 4.28 -11.75
CA ASP A 229 -45.23 5.08 -10.54
C ASP A 229 -45.49 4.23 -9.27
N ILE A 230 -45.97 3.00 -9.44
CA ILE A 230 -46.43 2.16 -8.32
C ILE A 230 -45.71 0.81 -8.21
N LEU A 231 -45.19 0.29 -9.32
CA LEU A 231 -44.57 -1.04 -9.35
C LEU A 231 -43.62 -1.21 -10.54
N TYR A 232 -42.76 -2.22 -10.45
CA TYR A 232 -41.97 -2.74 -11.54
C TYR A 232 -42.80 -3.75 -12.35
N VAL A 233 -42.86 -3.58 -13.67
CA VAL A 233 -43.57 -4.50 -14.58
C VAL A 233 -42.56 -5.20 -15.48
N GLN A 234 -42.65 -6.53 -15.60
CA GLN A 234 -41.91 -7.25 -16.62
C GLN A 234 -42.51 -6.98 -18.02
N PRO A 235 -41.69 -6.65 -19.03
CA PRO A 235 -42.19 -6.50 -20.38
C PRO A 235 -42.69 -7.86 -20.89
N VAL A 236 -43.79 -7.86 -21.65
CA VAL A 236 -44.21 -9.05 -22.38
C VAL A 236 -43.22 -9.28 -23.51
N ILE A 237 -42.35 -10.27 -23.34
CA ILE A 237 -41.46 -10.71 -24.40
C ILE A 237 -42.34 -11.38 -25.48
N LYS A 238 -42.07 -11.12 -26.76
CA LYS A 238 -42.74 -11.81 -27.88
C LYS A 238 -41.68 -12.51 -28.72
N PRO A 239 -41.94 -13.72 -29.26
CA PRO A 239 -43.22 -14.44 -29.31
C PRO A 239 -43.51 -15.34 -28.09
N SER A 240 -42.51 -15.61 -27.25
CA SER A 240 -42.67 -16.44 -26.06
C SER A 240 -43.19 -15.62 -24.89
N SER A 241 -44.16 -16.13 -24.13
CA SER A 241 -44.52 -15.63 -22.79
C SER A 241 -43.37 -15.79 -21.76
N ALA A 242 -42.13 -15.89 -22.23
CA ALA A 242 -40.93 -16.03 -21.43
C ALA A 242 -40.77 -14.78 -20.57
N ARG A 243 -40.54 -15.01 -19.28
CA ARG A 243 -40.24 -13.99 -18.27
C ARG A 243 -38.75 -13.80 -18.05
N TYR A 244 -37.96 -14.56 -18.79
CA TYR A 244 -36.52 -14.70 -18.64
C TYR A 244 -35.85 -14.50 -19.99
N ILE A 245 -34.70 -13.86 -19.96
CA ILE A 245 -33.87 -13.60 -21.13
C ILE A 245 -32.63 -14.48 -20.99
N GLU A 246 -32.40 -15.31 -22.00
CA GLU A 246 -31.22 -16.16 -22.07
C GLU A 246 -29.96 -15.32 -22.31
N ILE A 247 -28.88 -15.73 -21.66
CA ILE A 247 -27.55 -15.15 -21.83
C ILE A 247 -26.87 -15.95 -22.93
N LYS A 248 -26.40 -15.28 -23.98
CA LYS A 248 -25.65 -15.95 -25.05
C LYS A 248 -24.29 -16.41 -24.52
N SER A 249 -23.66 -17.37 -25.21
CA SER A 249 -22.32 -17.87 -24.86
C SER A 249 -21.24 -16.78 -24.76
N ASN A 250 -21.42 -15.63 -25.43
CA ASN A 250 -20.53 -14.48 -25.35
C ASN A 250 -20.89 -13.47 -24.22
N GLY A 251 -21.82 -13.85 -23.34
CA GLY A 251 -22.32 -13.04 -22.21
C GLY A 251 -23.37 -12.00 -22.59
N TYR A 252 -23.68 -11.83 -23.88
CA TYR A 252 -24.65 -10.80 -24.29
C TYR A 252 -26.09 -11.27 -24.12
N TRP A 253 -26.94 -10.34 -23.72
CA TRP A 253 -28.39 -10.54 -23.61
C TRP A 253 -29.12 -9.36 -24.25
N SER A 254 -30.35 -9.59 -24.72
CA SER A 254 -31.17 -8.54 -25.33
C SER A 254 -32.64 -8.90 -25.29
N VAL A 255 -33.48 -7.89 -25.07
CA VAL A 255 -34.93 -7.99 -25.13
C VAL A 255 -35.49 -6.76 -25.83
N SER A 256 -36.46 -6.98 -26.71
CA SER A 256 -37.18 -5.94 -27.43
C SER A 256 -38.65 -5.90 -26.99
N GLY A 257 -39.35 -4.83 -27.38
CA GLY A 257 -40.77 -4.66 -27.03
C GLY A 257 -40.99 -4.01 -25.67
N LEU A 258 -40.00 -3.29 -25.14
CA LEU A 258 -40.17 -2.52 -23.91
C LEU A 258 -41.24 -1.43 -24.11
N HIS A 259 -42.22 -1.41 -23.21
CA HIS A 259 -43.18 -0.31 -23.08
C HIS A 259 -42.57 0.84 -22.28
N ILE A 260 -41.76 1.66 -22.95
CA ILE A 260 -41.04 2.80 -22.33
C ILE A 260 -41.95 4.03 -22.15
N GLY A 261 -43.20 3.98 -22.63
CA GLY A 261 -44.17 5.07 -22.52
C GLY A 261 -44.46 5.51 -21.07
N TYR A 262 -44.12 4.70 -20.07
CA TYR A 262 -44.25 5.03 -18.65
C TYR A 262 -43.14 5.95 -18.12
N GLY A 263 -42.17 6.37 -18.96
CA GLY A 263 -41.21 7.41 -18.60
C GLY A 263 -40.24 7.07 -17.45
N GLY A 264 -40.14 5.79 -17.09
CA GLY A 264 -39.43 5.31 -15.91
C GLY A 264 -38.02 4.77 -16.17
N LYS A 265 -37.43 4.21 -15.12
CA LYS A 265 -36.13 3.53 -15.16
C LYS A 265 -36.32 2.08 -15.63
N VAL A 266 -35.34 1.55 -16.35
CA VAL A 266 -35.27 0.12 -16.64
C VAL A 266 -34.25 -0.51 -15.71
N ARG A 267 -34.63 -1.62 -15.09
CA ARG A 267 -33.74 -2.44 -14.25
C ARG A 267 -33.54 -3.80 -14.89
N ALA A 268 -32.32 -4.30 -14.84
CA ALA A 268 -31.99 -5.65 -15.22
C ALA A 268 -31.39 -6.38 -14.02
N PHE A 269 -31.86 -7.59 -13.77
CA PHE A 269 -31.39 -8.46 -12.70
C PHE A 269 -30.83 -9.73 -13.31
N LEU A 270 -29.66 -10.15 -12.84
CA LEU A 270 -29.12 -11.47 -13.06
C LEU A 270 -29.58 -12.38 -11.93
N ILE A 271 -30.28 -13.46 -12.24
CA ILE A 271 -30.94 -14.34 -11.27
C ILE A 271 -30.50 -15.77 -11.53
N GLY A 272 -30.19 -16.54 -10.47
CA GLY A 272 -29.89 -17.97 -10.61
C GLY A 272 -31.08 -18.79 -11.14
N ARG A 273 -30.79 -19.85 -11.89
CA ARG A 273 -31.80 -20.84 -12.30
C ARG A 273 -32.41 -21.50 -11.06
N GLY A 274 -33.73 -21.71 -11.11
CA GLY A 274 -34.51 -22.26 -10.00
C GLY A 274 -35.28 -21.21 -9.20
N PHE A 275 -34.94 -19.92 -9.33
CA PHE A 275 -35.74 -18.83 -8.76
C PHE A 275 -36.80 -18.36 -9.75
N THR A 276 -37.97 -18.01 -9.23
CA THR A 276 -39.07 -17.50 -10.06
C THR A 276 -39.19 -15.98 -9.91
N ALA A 277 -39.14 -15.26 -11.02
CA ALA A 277 -39.34 -13.81 -11.04
C ALA A 277 -40.84 -13.48 -11.22
N PRO A 278 -41.46 -12.75 -10.27
CA PRO A 278 -42.87 -12.39 -10.39
C PRO A 278 -43.07 -11.38 -11.53
N GLY A 279 -44.23 -11.42 -12.20
CA GLY A 279 -44.52 -10.50 -13.30
C GLY A 279 -44.53 -9.02 -12.89
N THR A 280 -44.77 -8.76 -11.61
CA THR A 280 -44.72 -7.43 -10.99
C THR A 280 -43.94 -7.47 -9.68
N LEU A 281 -43.30 -6.35 -9.33
CA LEU A 281 -42.60 -6.17 -8.05
C LEU A 281 -42.93 -4.80 -7.43
N PRO A 282 -43.09 -4.68 -6.10
CA PRO A 282 -43.14 -3.39 -5.44
C PRO A 282 -41.85 -2.59 -5.65
N ILE A 283 -41.95 -1.27 -5.71
CA ILE A 283 -40.78 -0.37 -5.83
C ILE A 283 -39.80 -0.63 -4.68
N GLY A 284 -38.51 -0.67 -4.99
CA GLY A 284 -37.42 -0.96 -4.05
C GLY A 284 -37.27 -2.43 -3.64
N LYS A 285 -38.15 -3.34 -4.09
CA LYS A 285 -37.98 -4.78 -3.89
C LYS A 285 -37.21 -5.42 -5.04
N LYS A 286 -36.51 -6.51 -4.71
CA LYS A 286 -35.76 -7.35 -5.64
C LYS A 286 -36.42 -8.72 -5.78
N PRO A 287 -36.33 -9.37 -6.94
CA PRO A 287 -36.62 -10.80 -7.05
C PRO A 287 -35.75 -11.63 -6.08
N SER A 288 -36.20 -12.82 -5.72
CA SER A 288 -35.34 -13.81 -5.05
C SER A 288 -34.25 -14.31 -6.00
N GLY A 289 -33.07 -14.64 -5.46
CA GLY A 289 -31.97 -15.22 -6.25
C GLY A 289 -31.17 -14.22 -7.09
N VAL A 290 -31.32 -12.92 -6.84
CA VAL A 290 -30.53 -11.89 -7.53
C VAL A 290 -29.06 -11.99 -7.11
N VAL A 291 -28.18 -12.14 -8.10
CA VAL A 291 -26.72 -12.14 -7.91
C VAL A 291 -26.06 -10.85 -8.42
N ALA A 292 -26.69 -10.16 -9.37
CA ALA A 292 -26.25 -8.86 -9.84
C ALA A 292 -27.44 -8.02 -10.32
N GLU A 293 -27.33 -6.70 -10.25
CA GLU A 293 -28.35 -5.79 -10.77
C GLU A 293 -27.73 -4.57 -11.45
N THR A 294 -28.49 -3.96 -12.34
CA THR A 294 -28.14 -2.68 -12.95
C THR A 294 -29.40 -1.90 -13.32
N MET A 295 -29.25 -0.59 -13.51
CA MET A 295 -30.37 0.31 -13.78
C MET A 295 -29.96 1.40 -14.75
N LYS A 296 -30.88 1.78 -15.64
CA LYS A 296 -30.68 2.88 -16.58
C LYS A 296 -31.94 3.74 -16.70
N SER A 297 -31.76 5.06 -16.70
CA SER A 297 -32.81 6.02 -17.05
C SER A 297 -33.10 5.94 -18.56
N THR A 298 -34.37 6.06 -18.95
CA THR A 298 -34.79 6.14 -20.35
C THR A 298 -34.69 7.56 -20.93
N ARG A 299 -34.40 8.55 -20.07
CA ARG A 299 -34.11 9.95 -20.43
C ARG A 299 -32.62 10.22 -20.38
#